data_AF-A0A2T2YKB5-F1
#
_entry.id   AF-A0A2T2YKB5-F1
#
_cell.length_a   1.000
_cell.length_b   1.000
_cell.length_c   1.000
_cell.angle_alpha   90.00
_cell.angle_beta   90.00
_cell.angle_gamma   90.00
#
_symmetry.space_group_name_H-M   'P 1'
#
loop_
_entity.id
_entity.type
_entity.pdbx_description
1 polymer ?
#
loop_
_entity_poly.entity_id
_entity_poly.type
_entity_poly.pdbx_seq_one_letter_code
_entity_poly.pdbx_strand_id
1 'polypeptide(L)' 'MLANITFYQTNRERLKQLYSGRYLLIIEQKVWGDFTTWAEACRKGLGLLHQDNFLIKYCS' A
#
# COMPACT_ATOMS: atom_id res chain seq x y z
N MET A 1 -8.29 3.20 8.19
CA MET A 1 -8.56 3.12 6.73
C MET A 1 -8.52 4.48 6.02
N LEU A 2 -9.36 5.46 6.40
CA LEU A 2 -9.48 6.75 5.68
C LEU A 2 -8.15 7.50 5.48
N ALA A 3 -7.31 7.58 6.53
CA ALA A 3 -6.00 8.23 6.45
C ALA A 3 -5.07 7.62 5.38
N ASN A 4 -5.09 6.29 5.23
CA ASN A 4 -4.27 5.59 4.23
C ASN A 4 -4.75 5.89 2.80
N ILE A 5 -6.07 6.00 2.62
CA ILE A 5 -6.68 6.37 1.34
C ILE A 5 -6.27 7.80 0.97
N THR A 6 -6.42 8.75 1.91
CA THR A 6 -6.02 10.15 1.69
C THR A 6 -4.53 10.25 1.37
N PHE A 7 -3.67 9.56 2.12
CA PHE A 7 -2.23 9.52 1.86
C PHE A 7 -1.92 9.04 0.43
N TYR A 8 -2.54 7.93 0.00
CA TYR A 8 -2.33 7.42 -1.35
C TYR A 8 -2.76 8.43 -2.41
N GLN A 9 -3.94 9.05 -2.26
CA GLN A 9 -4.46 10.01 -3.23
C GLN A 9 -3.55 11.25 -3.34
N THR A 10 -3.13 11.81 -2.20
CA THR A 10 -2.25 12.98 -2.18
C THR A 10 -0.88 12.72 -2.82
N ASN A 11 -0.37 11.49 -2.71
CA ASN A 11 0.97 11.12 -3.21
C ASN A 11 0.94 10.30 -4.51
N ARG A 12 -0.24 10.12 -5.12
CA ARG A 12 -0.49 9.12 -6.17
C ARG A 12 0.52 9.18 -7.31
N GLU A 13 0.76 10.37 -7.87
CA GLU A 13 1.63 10.52 -9.05
C GLU A 13 3.10 10.22 -8.72
N ARG A 14 3.59 10.67 -7.57
CA ARG A 14 4.93 10.32 -7.07
C ARG A 14 5.08 8.82 -6.82
N LEU A 15 4.08 8.20 -6.20
CA LEU A 15 4.09 6.76 -5.93
C LEU A 15 4.07 5.92 -7.22
N LYS A 16 3.30 6.35 -8.24
CA LYS A 16 3.30 5.71 -9.56
C LYS A 16 4.66 5.77 -10.25
N GLN A 17 5.35 6.90 -10.17
CA GLN A 17 6.69 7.05 -10.74
C GLN A 17 7.72 6.14 -10.06
N LEU A 18 7.66 6.00 -8.73
CA LEU A 18 8.62 5.22 -7.96
C LEU A 18 8.34 3.71 -7.97
N TYR A 19 7.07 3.31 -8.03
CA TYR A 19 6.64 1.93 -7.79
C TYR A 19 5.76 1.38 -8.92
N SER A 20 5.96 1.84 -10.15
CA SER A 20 5.24 1.32 -11.32
C SER A 20 5.36 -0.20 -11.41
N GLY A 21 4.23 -0.87 -11.66
CA GLY A 21 4.13 -2.33 -11.73
C GLY A 21 4.15 -3.04 -10.37
N ARG A 22 4.02 -2.31 -9.26
CA ARG A 22 4.06 -2.88 -7.90
C ARG A 22 2.76 -2.67 -7.13
N TYR A 23 2.51 -3.54 -6.16
CA TYR A 23 1.47 -3.41 -5.16
C TYR A 23 2.05 -2.80 -3.89
N LEU A 24 1.50 -1.67 -3.45
CA LEU A 24 1.94 -0.97 -2.25
C LEU A 24 1.07 -1.37 -1.06
N LEU A 25 1.71 -1.74 0.05
CA LEU A 25 1.08 -1.85 1.36
C LEU A 25 1.25 -0.52 2.11
N ILE A 26 0.13 0.12 2.44
CA ILE A 26 0.08 1.43 3.10
C ILE A 26 -0.58 1.30 4.46
N ILE A 27 0.13 1.74 5.49
CA ILE A 27 -0.31 1.69 6.90
C ILE A 27 0.09 3.02 7.54
N GLU A 28 -0.83 3.62 8.30
CA GLU A 28 -0.61 4.88 9.03
C GLU A 28 0.05 5.97 8.19
N GLN A 29 -0.46 6.18 6.97
CA GLN A 29 0.04 7.20 6.04
C GLN A 29 1.50 7.00 5.61
N LYS A 30 1.97 5.75 5.58
CA LYS A 30 3.31 5.39 5.12
C LYS A 30 3.27 4.15 4.23
N VAL A 31 4.14 4.11 3.22
CA VAL A 31 4.40 2.87 2.46
C VAL A 31 5.26 1.96 3.33
N TRP A 32 4.72 0.80 3.67
CA TRP A 32 5.39 -0.23 4.47
C TRP A 32 6.11 -1.27 3.62
N GLY A 33 5.68 -1.44 2.37
CA GLY A 33 6.36 -2.29 1.42
C GLY A 33 5.75 -2.22 0.03
N ASP A 34 6.55 -2.59 -0.96
CA ASP A 34 6.15 -2.78 -2.34
C ASP A 34 6.34 -4.26 -2.74
N PHE A 35 5.39 -4.77 -3.51
CA PHE A 35 5.30 -6.20 -3.82
C PHE A 35 5.04 -6.42 -5.30
N THR A 36 5.52 -7.54 -5.82
CA THR A 36 5.26 -7.91 -7.22
C THR A 36 3.85 -8.48 -7.41
N THR A 37 3.28 -9.06 -6.35
CA THR A 37 1.96 -9.70 -6.40
C THR A 37 1.05 -9.19 -5.29
N TRP A 38 -0.26 -9.20 -5.55
CA TRP A 38 -1.27 -8.88 -4.54
C TRP A 38 -1.21 -9.83 -3.34
N ALA A 39 -0.98 -11.13 -3.60
CA ALA A 39 -0.94 -12.16 -2.56
C ALA A 39 0.18 -11.93 -1.53
N GLU A 40 1.36 -11.46 -1.97
CA GLU A 40 2.45 -11.10 -1.06
C GLU A 40 2.10 -9.89 -0.19
N ALA A 41 1.54 -8.84 -0.80
CA ALA A 41 1.10 -7.65 -0.09
C ALA A 41 0.03 -7.98 0.97
N CYS A 42 -0.94 -8.83 0.62
CA CYS A 42 -1.96 -9.32 1.56
C CYS A 42 -1.34 -10.14 2.69
N ARG A 43 -0.47 -11.09 2.39
CA ARG A 43 0.17 -11.94 3.40
C ARG A 43 0.97 -11.10 4.39
N LYS A 44 1.70 -10.10 3.91
CA LYS A 44 2.43 -9.17 4.78
C LYS A 44 1.51 -8.23 5.56
N GLY A 45 0.48 -7.68 4.92
CA GLY A 45 -0.52 -6.86 5.60
C GLY A 45 -1.18 -7.60 6.77
N LEU A 46 -1.70 -8.80 6.51
CA LEU A 46 -2.34 -9.66 7.51
C LEU A 46 -1.36 -10.18 8.58
N GLY A 47 -0.11 -10.46 8.21
CA GLY A 47 0.89 -10.97 9.15
C GLY A 47 1.49 -9.89 10.05
N LEU A 48 1.56 -8.63 9.58
CA LEU A 48 2.04 -7.48 10.36
C LEU A 48 0.95 -6.89 11.25
N LEU A 49 -0.30 -7.00 10.83
CA LEU A 49 -1.43 -6.36 11.49
C LEU A 49 -2.51 -7.40 11.79
N HIS A 50 -2.67 -7.71 13.08
CA HIS A 50 -3.93 -8.25 13.60
C HIS A 50 -5.08 -7.21 13.53
N GLN A 51 -4.95 -6.14 12.73
CA GLN A 51 -5.89 -5.01 12.63
C GLN A 51 -6.26 -4.72 11.17
N ASP A 52 -7.51 -4.31 10.94
CA ASP A 52 -8.14 -4.04 9.63
C ASP A 52 -7.72 -2.72 8.95
N ASN A 53 -6.67 -2.04 9.43
CA ASN A 53 -6.36 -0.67 9.06
C ASN A 53 -5.19 -0.52 8.07
N PHE A 54 -5.14 -1.35 7.03
CA PHE A 54 -4.18 -1.20 5.92
C PHE A 54 -4.87 -1.02 4.57
N LEU A 55 -4.16 -0.43 3.63
CA LEU A 55 -4.59 -0.27 2.24
C LEU A 55 -3.56 -0.95 1.33
N ILE A 56 -4.03 -1.77 0.39
CA ILE A 56 -3.17 -2.26 -0.69
C ILE A 56 -3.60 -1.60 -1.99
N LYS A 57 -2.64 -1.07 -2.75
CA LYS A 57 -2.93 -0.42 -4.03
C LYS A 57 -1.89 -0.74 -5.09
N TYR A 58 -2.37 -1.13 -6.26
CA TYR A 58 -1.53 -1.32 -7.44
C TYR A 58 -1.18 0.02 -8.09
N CYS A 59 0.09 0.22 -8.40
CA CYS A 59 0.61 1.38 -9.11
C CYS A 59 0.86 1.03 -10.59
N SER A 60 -0.03 1.51 -11.46
CA SER A 60 0.10 1.48 -12.92
C SER A 60 0.40 2.86 -13.47
#